data_AF-A0A6H5KHC7-F1
#
_entry.id   AF-A0A6H5KHC7-F1
#
_cell.length_a   1.000
_cell.length_b   1.000
_cell.length_c   1.000
_cell.angle_alpha   90.00
_cell.angle_beta   90.00
_cell.angle_gamma   90.00
#
_symmetry.space_group_name_H-M   'P 1'
#
loop_
_entity.id
_entity.type
_entity.pdbx_description
1 polymer ?
#
loop_
_entity_poly.entity_id
_entity_poly.type
_entity_poly.pdbx_seq_one_letter_code
_entity_poly.pdbx_strand_id
1 'polypeptide(L)'
;MPADKKFIMVIPPPNVTGSLHLGHALTAAVEDTLCRWHRMLGHATLYVPGTDHAGIATQSVVEKKLKKDENVTRHELGREEFVDRVWKWKDEYGGKITTQIRKLGSSVDWSREAFTMDANLSRAVTEAFCRFHESGLIYRDTRLGNWSCALKSAISDIEVDYVDLEGKTYMAVPGHTKRPKYEFGTMTHFAYRVEGGEEGEELVVATTRLETMLGDTV
;
A
#
# COMPACT_ATOMS: atom_id res chain seq x y z
N MET A 1 -15.56 41.55 -7.06
CA MET A 1 -14.42 41.73 -6.14
C MET A 1 -13.57 40.46 -6.24
N PRO A 2 -12.25 40.53 -6.43
CA PRO A 2 -11.42 39.34 -6.18
C PRO A 2 -11.68 38.92 -4.73
N ALA A 3 -11.86 37.63 -4.47
CA ALA A 3 -11.98 37.18 -3.09
C ALA A 3 -10.62 37.39 -2.41
N ASP A 4 -10.58 38.28 -1.42
CA ASP A 4 -9.35 38.58 -0.66
C ASP A 4 -8.81 37.36 0.10
N LYS A 5 -9.65 36.32 0.29
CA LYS A 5 -9.30 35.06 0.94
C LYS A 5 -9.58 33.87 0.03
N LYS A 6 -8.63 32.94 -0.03
CA LYS A 6 -8.72 31.67 -0.76
C LYS A 6 -8.87 30.52 0.21
N PHE A 7 -9.69 29.54 -0.14
CA PHE A 7 -9.79 28.26 0.57
C PHE A 7 -9.62 27.14 -0.45
N ILE A 8 -8.57 26.33 -0.31
CA ILE A 8 -8.25 25.28 -1.28
C ILE A 8 -8.09 23.97 -0.54
N MET A 9 -8.74 22.94 -1.04
CA MET A 9 -8.69 21.59 -0.51
C MET A 9 -8.68 20.59 -1.65
N VAL A 10 -8.04 19.46 -1.41
CA VAL A 10 -8.03 18.31 -2.33
C VAL A 10 -8.69 17.17 -1.57
N ILE A 11 -9.60 16.45 -2.21
CA ILE A 11 -10.15 15.24 -1.61
C ILE A 11 -8.99 14.27 -1.38
N PRO A 12 -8.87 13.64 -0.20
CA PRO A 12 -7.99 12.49 -0.01
C PRO A 12 -8.40 11.45 -1.05
N PRO A 13 -7.57 11.21 -2.08
CA PRO A 13 -8.02 10.50 -3.26
C PRO A 13 -8.32 9.06 -2.88
N PRO A 14 -9.59 8.59 -2.98
CA PRO A 14 -9.91 7.21 -2.65
C PRO A 14 -9.21 6.24 -3.60
N ASN A 15 -8.75 5.13 -3.03
CA ASN A 15 -8.11 4.04 -3.76
C ASN A 15 -9.10 3.38 -4.72
N VAL A 16 -8.68 3.09 -5.95
CA VAL A 16 -9.49 2.36 -6.95
C VAL A 16 -9.57 0.85 -6.65
N THR A 17 -9.78 0.46 -5.40
CA THR A 17 -9.80 -0.93 -4.92
C THR A 17 -11.21 -1.47 -4.67
N GLY A 18 -12.25 -0.66 -4.84
CA GLY A 18 -13.63 -1.08 -4.57
C GLY A 18 -14.62 0.08 -4.53
N SER A 19 -15.60 -0.04 -3.63
CA SER A 19 -16.63 0.98 -3.40
C SER A 19 -16.35 1.74 -2.11
N LEU A 20 -16.81 3.00 -2.06
CA LEU A 20 -16.71 3.82 -0.86
C LEU A 20 -17.57 3.25 0.27
N HIS A 21 -17.06 3.38 1.50
CA HIS A 21 -17.71 2.98 2.76
C HIS A 21 -18.01 4.19 3.65
N LEU A 22 -18.63 3.98 4.82
CA LEU A 22 -19.09 5.06 5.70
C LEU A 22 -17.98 6.04 6.12
N GLY A 23 -16.77 5.58 6.37
CA GLY A 23 -15.61 6.46 6.62
C GLY A 23 -15.33 7.49 5.51
N HIS A 24 -15.50 7.11 4.24
CA HIS A 24 -15.38 8.04 3.12
C HIS A 24 -16.53 9.05 3.12
N ALA A 25 -17.75 8.61 3.44
CA ALA A 25 -18.91 9.49 3.54
C ALA A 25 -18.77 10.52 4.66
N LEU A 26 -18.22 10.12 5.82
CA LEU A 26 -17.91 11.02 6.93
C LEU A 26 -16.87 12.08 6.51
N THR A 27 -15.77 11.65 5.89
CA THR A 27 -14.71 12.54 5.43
C THR A 27 -15.25 13.54 4.42
N ALA A 28 -15.97 13.06 3.39
CA ALA A 28 -16.59 13.91 2.38
C ALA A 28 -17.59 14.91 2.99
N ALA A 29 -18.38 14.49 3.99
CA ALA A 29 -19.34 15.38 4.66
C ALA A 29 -18.65 16.53 5.40
N VAL A 30 -17.56 16.25 6.14
CA VAL A 30 -16.76 17.27 6.83
C VAL A 30 -16.14 18.25 5.82
N GLU A 31 -15.48 17.71 4.80
CA GLU A 31 -14.82 18.50 3.75
C GLU A 31 -15.82 19.37 2.99
N ASP A 32 -16.95 18.81 2.58
CA ASP A 32 -17.97 19.54 1.84
C ASP A 32 -18.60 20.65 2.70
N THR A 33 -18.78 20.41 3.99
CA THR A 33 -19.27 21.43 4.94
C THR A 33 -18.33 22.63 4.99
N LEU A 34 -17.02 22.39 5.13
CA LEU A 34 -16.00 23.45 5.14
C LEU A 34 -15.96 24.21 3.81
N CYS A 35 -15.97 23.48 2.70
CA CYS A 35 -15.97 24.05 1.36
C CYS A 35 -17.17 24.98 1.14
N ARG A 36 -18.38 24.52 1.49
CA ARG A 36 -19.61 25.32 1.39
C ARG A 36 -19.57 26.53 2.29
N TRP A 37 -19.14 26.37 3.55
CA TRP A 37 -19.04 27.48 4.50
C TRP A 37 -18.11 28.58 3.98
N HIS A 38 -16.91 28.23 3.52
CA HIS A 38 -15.98 29.22 2.96
C HIS A 38 -16.50 29.88 1.68
N ARG A 39 -17.17 29.11 0.82
CA ARG A 39 -17.82 29.66 -0.38
C ARG A 39 -18.91 30.68 0.00
N MET A 40 -19.69 30.41 1.05
CA MET A 40 -20.72 31.32 1.57
C MET A 40 -20.12 32.57 2.25
N LEU A 41 -18.91 32.50 2.80
CA LEU A 41 -18.16 33.66 3.29
C LEU A 41 -17.57 34.54 2.17
N GLY A 42 -17.80 34.20 0.90
CA GLY A 42 -17.28 34.94 -0.25
C GLY A 42 -15.81 34.64 -0.56
N HIS A 43 -15.23 33.57 0.01
CA HIS A 43 -13.87 33.17 -0.31
C HIS A 43 -13.80 32.53 -1.71
N ALA A 44 -12.64 32.64 -2.36
CA ALA A 44 -12.33 31.85 -3.55
C ALA A 44 -12.05 30.40 -3.12
N THR A 45 -13.09 29.58 -3.17
CA THR A 45 -13.10 28.20 -2.67
C THR A 45 -12.88 27.21 -3.80
N LEU A 46 -11.86 26.36 -3.69
CA LEU A 46 -11.59 25.25 -4.61
C LEU A 46 -11.55 23.94 -3.82
N TYR A 47 -12.31 22.94 -4.28
CA TYR A 47 -12.31 21.59 -3.72
C TYR A 47 -12.10 20.59 -4.86
N VAL A 48 -10.88 20.06 -4.98
CA VAL A 48 -10.44 19.26 -6.13
C VAL A 48 -10.75 17.78 -5.91
N PRO A 49 -11.50 17.11 -6.80
CA PRO A 49 -11.73 15.68 -6.73
C PRO A 49 -10.56 14.91 -7.38
N GLY A 50 -10.36 13.66 -6.95
CA GLY A 50 -9.43 12.77 -7.61
C GLY A 50 -9.50 11.35 -7.07
N THR A 51 -8.76 10.43 -7.69
CA THR A 51 -8.67 9.02 -7.29
C THR A 51 -7.23 8.53 -7.30
N ASP A 52 -6.93 7.56 -6.44
CA ASP A 52 -5.59 6.98 -6.30
C ASP A 52 -5.53 5.60 -6.96
N HIS A 53 -4.51 5.37 -7.79
CA HIS A 53 -4.16 4.09 -8.38
C HIS A 53 -3.80 3.03 -7.33
N ALA A 54 -3.33 3.45 -6.15
CA ALA A 54 -3.08 2.61 -4.98
C ALA A 54 -2.17 1.38 -5.24
N GLY A 55 -1.27 1.47 -6.22
CA GLY A 55 -0.24 0.48 -6.58
C GLY A 55 -0.52 -0.97 -6.17
N ILE A 56 0.14 -1.41 -5.09
CA ILE A 56 0.08 -2.78 -4.54
C ILE A 56 -1.34 -3.21 -4.15
N ALA A 57 -2.15 -2.28 -3.62
CA ALA A 57 -3.51 -2.58 -3.19
C ALA A 57 -4.41 -2.90 -4.39
N THR A 58 -4.34 -2.10 -5.46
CA THR A 58 -5.09 -2.36 -6.70
C THR A 58 -4.60 -3.63 -7.38
N GLN A 59 -3.28 -3.83 -7.47
CA GLN A 59 -2.70 -5.06 -8.01
C GLN A 59 -3.24 -6.30 -7.29
N SER A 60 -3.24 -6.27 -5.94
CA SER A 60 -3.68 -7.41 -5.12
C SER A 60 -5.16 -7.73 -5.31
N VAL A 61 -6.02 -6.71 -5.49
CA VAL A 61 -7.45 -6.92 -5.72
C VAL A 61 -7.70 -7.48 -7.13
N VAL A 62 -7.02 -6.95 -8.15
CA VAL A 62 -7.14 -7.44 -9.53
C VAL A 62 -6.64 -8.88 -9.64
N GLU A 63 -5.50 -9.21 -9.03
CA GLU A 63 -4.97 -10.59 -8.99
C GLU A 63 -5.95 -11.56 -8.31
N LYS A 64 -6.56 -11.16 -7.19
CA LYS A 64 -7.56 -11.99 -6.50
C LYS A 64 -8.80 -12.22 -7.36
N LYS A 65 -9.24 -11.20 -8.10
CA LYS A 65 -10.38 -11.32 -9.02
C LYS A 65 -10.05 -12.24 -10.20
N LEU A 66 -8.92 -12.05 -10.86
CA LEU A 66 -8.48 -12.92 -11.97
C LEU A 66 -8.40 -14.39 -11.54
N LYS A 67 -7.83 -14.64 -10.36
CA LYS A 67 -7.77 -16.00 -9.80
C LYS A 67 -9.15 -16.58 -9.47
N LYS A 68 -10.11 -15.74 -9.07
CA LYS A 68 -11.46 -16.18 -8.72
C LYS A 68 -12.33 -16.43 -9.95
N ASP A 69 -12.29 -15.52 -10.92
CA ASP A 69 -13.22 -15.48 -12.04
C ASP A 69 -12.70 -16.31 -13.23
N GLU A 70 -11.39 -16.29 -13.47
CA GLU A 70 -10.75 -16.90 -14.64
C GLU A 70 -9.76 -18.02 -14.25
N ASN A 71 -9.46 -18.19 -12.95
CA ASN A 71 -8.45 -19.12 -12.42
C ASN A 71 -7.06 -18.98 -13.07
N VAL A 72 -6.73 -17.76 -13.51
CA VAL A 72 -5.42 -17.39 -14.06
C VAL A 72 -4.65 -16.49 -13.11
N THR A 73 -3.33 -16.53 -13.21
CA THR A 73 -2.40 -15.70 -12.46
C THR A 73 -1.82 -14.59 -13.32
N ARG A 74 -1.35 -13.50 -12.70
CA ARG A 74 -0.68 -12.40 -13.44
C ARG A 74 0.57 -12.85 -14.21
N HIS A 75 1.21 -13.94 -13.78
CA HIS A 75 2.41 -14.46 -14.42
C HIS A 75 2.06 -15.20 -15.73
N GLU A 76 0.89 -15.84 -15.79
CA GLU A 76 0.42 -16.53 -16.99
C GLU A 76 -0.10 -15.55 -18.05
N LEU A 77 -0.70 -14.43 -17.62
CA LEU A 77 -1.18 -13.37 -18.53
C LEU A 77 -0.05 -12.57 -19.18
N GLY A 78 1.07 -12.40 -18.47
CA GLY A 78 2.13 -11.46 -18.87
C GLY A 78 1.81 -10.01 -18.49
N ARG A 79 2.82 -9.14 -18.65
CA ARG A 79 2.77 -7.76 -18.14
C ARG A 79 1.75 -6.88 -18.86
N GLU A 80 1.75 -6.90 -20.19
CA GLU A 80 0.92 -6.00 -21.01
C GLU A 80 -0.57 -6.26 -20.78
N GLU A 81 -1.00 -7.51 -20.95
CA GLU A 81 -2.39 -7.90 -20.72
C GLU A 81 -2.82 -7.63 -19.27
N PHE A 82 -1.95 -7.90 -18.28
CA PHE A 82 -2.27 -7.60 -16.89
C PHE A 82 -2.48 -6.10 -16.64
N VAL A 83 -1.63 -5.24 -17.20
CA VAL A 83 -1.78 -3.78 -17.10
C VAL A 83 -3.10 -3.33 -17.74
N ASP A 84 -3.48 -3.89 -18.88
CA ASP A 84 -4.75 -3.60 -19.52
C ASP A 84 -5.95 -4.01 -18.66
N ARG A 85 -5.87 -5.15 -17.97
CA ARG A 85 -6.89 -5.56 -16.99
C ARG A 85 -6.99 -4.59 -15.81
N VAL A 86 -5.86 -4.06 -15.33
CA VAL A 86 -5.84 -3.06 -14.25
C VAL A 86 -6.48 -1.74 -14.69
N TRP A 87 -6.24 -1.29 -15.93
CA TRP A 87 -6.89 -0.10 -16.48
C TRP A 87 -8.40 -0.28 -16.62
N LYS A 88 -8.85 -1.43 -17.16
CA LYS A 88 -10.28 -1.76 -17.23
C LYS A 88 -10.94 -1.75 -15.85
N TRP A 89 -10.24 -2.30 -14.84
CA TRP A 89 -10.69 -2.25 -13.45
C TRP A 89 -10.80 -0.80 -12.93
N LYS A 90 -9.79 0.03 -13.17
CA LYS A 90 -9.79 1.45 -12.78
C LYS A 90 -10.98 2.18 -13.39
N ASP A 91 -11.31 1.92 -14.65
CA ASP A 91 -12.43 2.61 -15.31
C ASP A 91 -13.79 2.17 -14.73
N GLU A 92 -13.95 0.87 -14.45
CA GLU A 92 -15.16 0.35 -13.83
C GLU A 92 -15.37 0.89 -12.40
N TYR A 93 -14.33 0.86 -11.57
CA TYR A 93 -14.42 1.23 -10.15
C TYR A 93 -14.26 2.73 -9.90
N GLY A 94 -13.46 3.43 -10.69
CA GLY A 94 -13.37 4.88 -10.70
C GLY A 94 -14.71 5.53 -11.01
N GLY A 95 -15.45 5.00 -11.99
CA GLY A 95 -16.82 5.44 -12.28
C GLY A 95 -17.80 5.23 -11.13
N LYS A 96 -17.65 4.13 -10.36
CA LYS A 96 -18.48 3.87 -9.16
C LYS A 96 -18.17 4.87 -8.05
N ILE A 97 -16.89 5.11 -7.76
CA ILE A 97 -16.43 6.05 -6.73
C ILE A 97 -16.94 7.46 -7.01
N THR A 98 -16.75 7.96 -8.23
CA THR A 98 -17.21 9.29 -8.63
C THR A 98 -18.73 9.41 -8.52
N THR A 99 -19.48 8.37 -8.93
CA THR A 99 -20.94 8.31 -8.77
C THR A 99 -21.35 8.38 -7.29
N GLN A 100 -20.64 7.69 -6.39
CA GLN A 100 -20.92 7.73 -4.95
C GLN A 100 -20.66 9.14 -4.37
N ILE A 101 -19.55 9.78 -4.73
CA ILE A 101 -19.23 11.16 -4.28
C ILE A 101 -20.29 12.16 -4.77
N ARG A 102 -20.77 12.00 -6.02
CA ARG A 102 -21.89 12.80 -6.57
C ARG A 102 -23.19 12.57 -5.80
N LYS A 103 -23.52 11.32 -5.47
CA LYS A 103 -24.72 10.96 -4.69
C LYS A 103 -24.68 11.49 -3.26
N LEU A 104 -23.49 11.61 -2.65
CA LEU A 104 -23.30 12.27 -1.36
C LEU A 104 -23.54 13.79 -1.43
N GLY A 105 -23.61 14.37 -2.63
CA GLY A 105 -23.84 15.79 -2.81
C GLY A 105 -22.57 16.64 -2.67
N SER A 106 -21.37 16.05 -2.76
CA SER A 106 -20.11 16.78 -2.58
C SER A 106 -19.95 17.88 -3.64
N SER A 107 -19.67 19.11 -3.20
CA SER A 107 -19.54 20.32 -4.03
C SER A 107 -18.11 20.53 -4.59
N VAL A 108 -17.50 19.44 -5.04
CA VAL A 108 -16.18 19.40 -5.69
C VAL A 108 -16.22 19.97 -7.11
N ASP A 109 -15.06 20.43 -7.60
CA ASP A 109 -14.87 20.89 -8.98
C ASP A 109 -14.54 19.71 -9.91
N TRP A 110 -15.58 19.10 -10.47
CA TRP A 110 -15.46 17.98 -11.41
C TRP A 110 -14.69 18.31 -12.70
N SER A 111 -14.53 19.58 -13.05
CA SER A 111 -13.71 19.95 -14.22
C SER A 111 -12.21 19.71 -14.01
N ARG A 112 -11.81 19.48 -12.75
CA ARG A 112 -10.42 19.25 -12.32
C ARG A 112 -10.21 17.87 -11.71
N GLU A 113 -11.09 16.92 -12.02
CA GLU A 113 -10.91 15.54 -11.59
C GLU A 113 -9.54 15.02 -12.05
N ALA A 114 -8.78 14.46 -11.11
CA ALA A 114 -7.44 13.97 -11.37
C ALA A 114 -7.27 12.52 -10.92
N PHE A 115 -6.50 11.75 -11.68
CA PHE A 115 -6.06 10.42 -11.33
C PHE A 115 -4.54 10.41 -11.20
N THR A 116 -4.03 9.76 -10.16
CA THR A 116 -2.59 9.76 -9.81
C THR A 116 -1.65 9.32 -10.95
N MET A 117 -2.12 8.50 -11.89
CA MET A 117 -1.37 8.08 -13.08
C MET A 117 -1.68 8.89 -14.35
N ASP A 118 -2.39 10.01 -14.24
CA ASP A 118 -2.59 10.93 -15.36
C ASP A 118 -1.25 11.56 -15.77
N ALA A 119 -1.09 11.85 -17.06
CA ALA A 119 0.18 12.32 -17.62
C ALA A 119 0.73 13.58 -16.92
N ASN A 120 -0.12 14.49 -16.46
CA ASN A 120 0.31 15.68 -15.71
C ASN A 120 0.85 15.33 -14.32
N LEU A 121 0.20 14.42 -13.58
CA LEU A 121 0.63 14.00 -12.25
C LEU A 121 1.84 13.06 -12.31
N SER A 122 1.89 12.15 -13.30
CA SER A 122 3.08 11.33 -13.52
C SER A 122 4.31 12.18 -13.83
N ARG A 123 4.17 13.25 -14.65
CA ARG A 123 5.27 14.21 -14.87
C ARG A 123 5.70 14.90 -13.58
N ALA A 124 4.77 15.27 -12.70
CA ALA A 124 5.10 15.89 -11.42
C ALA A 124 5.89 14.94 -10.51
N VAL A 125 5.53 13.65 -10.48
CA VAL A 125 6.28 12.63 -9.73
C VAL A 125 7.67 12.40 -10.32
N THR A 126 7.80 12.32 -11.65
CA THR A 126 9.10 12.20 -12.33
C THR A 126 10.01 13.39 -12.01
N GLU A 127 9.48 14.62 -12.10
CA GLU A 127 10.22 15.83 -11.75
C GLU A 127 10.67 15.82 -10.28
N ALA A 128 9.79 15.45 -9.35
CA ALA A 128 10.12 15.34 -7.94
C ALA A 128 11.24 14.31 -7.69
N PHE A 129 11.17 13.15 -8.35
CA PHE A 129 12.21 12.13 -8.29
C PHE A 129 13.56 12.66 -8.79
N CYS A 130 13.58 13.30 -9.97
CA CYS A 130 14.80 13.86 -10.54
C CYS A 130 15.42 14.91 -9.60
N ARG A 131 14.62 15.83 -9.07
CA ARG A 131 15.10 16.85 -8.11
C ARG A 131 15.69 16.24 -6.85
N PHE A 132 15.01 15.26 -6.26
CA PHE A 132 15.50 14.61 -5.04
C PHE A 132 16.74 13.77 -5.29
N HIS A 133 16.87 13.16 -6.46
CA HIS A 133 18.10 12.47 -6.86
C HIS A 133 19.25 13.46 -7.08
N GLU A 134 19.02 14.55 -7.81
CA GLU A 134 20.01 15.62 -8.05
C GLU A 134 20.47 16.29 -6.76
N SER A 135 19.59 16.42 -5.76
CA SER A 135 19.94 16.96 -4.44
C SER A 135 20.55 15.93 -3.49
N GLY A 136 20.78 14.68 -3.94
CA GLY A 136 21.37 13.61 -3.13
C GLY A 136 20.45 13.00 -2.05
N LEU A 137 19.14 13.26 -2.10
CA LEU A 137 18.16 12.70 -1.16
C LEU A 137 17.68 11.30 -1.59
N ILE A 138 17.68 11.01 -2.90
CA ILE A 138 17.41 9.67 -3.45
C ILE A 138 18.74 9.08 -3.91
N TYR A 139 19.01 7.86 -3.47
CA TYR A 139 20.20 7.10 -3.82
C TYR A 139 19.88 5.61 -3.95
N ARG A 140 20.80 4.85 -4.54
CA ARG A 140 20.72 3.39 -4.66
C ARG A 140 21.80 2.76 -3.79
N ASP A 141 21.39 1.83 -2.93
CA ASP A 141 22.28 1.13 -2.00
C ASP A 141 21.77 -0.30 -1.76
N THR A 142 22.62 -1.17 -1.23
CA THR A 142 22.23 -2.51 -0.76
C THR A 142 22.04 -2.46 0.74
N ARG A 143 20.79 -2.47 1.18
CA ARG A 143 20.40 -2.43 2.59
C ARG A 143 19.39 -3.51 2.91
N LEU A 144 19.36 -3.90 4.19
CA LEU A 144 18.26 -4.73 4.70
C LEU A 144 16.97 -3.91 4.63
N GLY A 145 15.93 -4.50 4.06
CA GLY A 145 14.60 -3.92 4.00
C GLY A 145 13.55 -5.02 4.05
N ASN A 146 12.30 -4.64 4.23
CA ASN A 146 11.22 -5.60 4.34
C ASN A 146 10.86 -6.16 2.96
N TRP A 147 10.87 -7.49 2.83
CA TRP A 147 10.49 -8.18 1.61
C TRP A 147 9.23 -9.02 1.85
N SER A 148 8.19 -8.79 1.05
CA SER A 148 6.99 -9.62 1.06
C SER A 148 7.14 -10.80 0.09
N CYS A 149 7.23 -12.02 0.62
CA CYS A 149 7.29 -13.24 -0.19
C CYS A 149 6.04 -13.47 -1.03
N ALA A 150 4.88 -13.01 -0.55
CA ALA A 150 3.60 -13.16 -1.25
C ALA A 150 3.48 -12.19 -2.43
N LEU A 151 3.82 -10.92 -2.23
CA LEU A 151 3.77 -9.89 -3.27
C LEU A 151 4.97 -9.96 -4.22
N LYS A 152 6.08 -10.55 -3.75
CA LYS A 152 7.40 -10.55 -4.41
C LYS A 152 7.90 -9.13 -4.67
N SER A 153 7.82 -8.28 -3.65
CA SER A 153 8.25 -6.88 -3.68
C SER A 153 8.79 -6.45 -2.32
N ALA A 154 9.67 -5.45 -2.35
CA ALA A 154 10.02 -4.69 -1.16
C ALA A 154 8.80 -3.88 -0.70
N ILE A 155 8.67 -3.72 0.61
CA ILE A 155 7.65 -2.89 1.28
C ILE A 155 8.34 -1.97 2.29
N SER A 156 7.74 -0.81 2.52
CA SER A 156 8.21 0.16 3.50
C SER A 156 7.82 -0.25 4.92
N ASP A 157 8.50 0.29 5.94
CA ASP A 157 8.21 -0.03 7.34
C ASP A 157 6.76 0.31 7.74
N ILE A 158 6.18 1.38 7.17
CA ILE A 158 4.80 1.79 7.44
C ILE A 158 3.75 0.84 6.83
N GLU A 159 4.15 -0.02 5.90
CA GLU A 159 3.29 -1.06 5.30
C GLU A 159 3.39 -2.39 6.06
N VAL A 160 4.20 -2.48 7.11
CA VAL A 160 4.36 -3.68 7.93
C VAL A 160 3.47 -3.62 9.17
N ASP A 161 2.50 -4.52 9.22
CA ASP A 161 1.69 -4.76 10.41
C ASP A 161 2.37 -5.79 11.32
N TYR A 162 2.61 -5.40 12.57
CA TYR A 162 3.16 -6.29 13.60
C TYR A 162 2.03 -7.03 14.32
N VAL A 163 2.19 -8.35 14.45
CA VAL A 163 1.27 -9.21 15.20
C VAL A 163 2.04 -9.84 16.35
N ASP A 164 1.69 -9.45 17.56
CA ASP A 164 2.28 -10.02 18.78
C ASP A 164 1.68 -11.40 19.06
N LEU A 165 2.57 -12.36 19.34
CA LEU A 165 2.20 -13.73 19.69
C LEU A 165 2.65 -14.03 21.12
N GLU A 166 1.70 -14.37 22.00
CA GLU A 166 2.00 -14.70 23.40
C GLU A 166 2.69 -16.07 23.57
N GLY A 167 2.65 -16.92 22.54
CA GLY A 167 3.29 -18.22 22.54
C GLY A 167 3.09 -19.00 21.25
N LYS A 168 3.37 -20.31 21.33
CA LYS A 168 3.32 -21.22 20.19
C LYS A 168 1.97 -21.19 19.47
N THR A 169 1.99 -20.69 18.24
CA THR A 169 0.80 -20.45 17.43
C THR A 169 0.99 -21.00 16.02
N TYR A 170 -0.01 -21.69 15.50
CA TYR A 170 -0.01 -22.19 14.12
C TYR A 170 -0.77 -21.23 13.20
N MET A 171 -0.06 -20.60 12.26
CA MET A 171 -0.61 -19.61 11.34
C MET A 171 -0.46 -20.05 9.89
N ALA A 172 -1.39 -19.60 9.03
CA ALA A 172 -1.24 -19.74 7.59
C ALA A 172 -0.40 -18.57 7.07
N VAL A 173 0.57 -18.86 6.20
CA VAL A 173 1.43 -17.83 5.60
C VAL A 173 0.87 -17.42 4.24
N PRO A 174 0.69 -16.13 3.95
CA PRO A 174 0.27 -15.65 2.64
C PRO A 174 1.20 -16.16 1.54
N GLY A 175 0.62 -16.67 0.43
CA GLY A 175 1.38 -17.26 -0.67
C GLY A 175 1.64 -18.78 -0.54
N HIS A 176 1.39 -19.37 0.62
CA HIS A 176 1.47 -20.81 0.84
C HIS A 176 0.08 -21.48 0.80
N THR A 177 0.05 -22.80 0.74
CA THR A 177 -1.19 -23.57 0.90
C THR A 177 -1.76 -23.31 2.31
N LYS A 178 -3.09 -23.27 2.45
CA LYS A 178 -3.76 -23.08 3.76
C LYS A 178 -3.40 -24.17 4.78
N ARG A 179 -2.89 -25.31 4.29
CA ARG A 179 -2.34 -26.42 5.08
C ARG A 179 -1.06 -26.93 4.38
N PRO A 180 -0.01 -27.28 5.13
CA PRO A 180 0.09 -27.17 6.59
C PRO A 180 0.12 -25.72 7.08
N LYS A 181 -0.30 -25.51 8.33
CA LYS A 181 -0.03 -24.24 9.03
C LYS A 181 1.40 -24.28 9.54
N TYR A 182 2.06 -23.14 9.56
CA TYR A 182 3.43 -23.00 10.03
C TYR A 182 3.43 -22.60 11.50
N GLU A 183 4.44 -23.07 12.23
CA GLU A 183 4.63 -22.81 13.65
C GLU A 183 5.35 -21.47 13.86
N PHE A 184 4.79 -20.62 14.72
CA PHE A 184 5.35 -19.34 15.14
C PHE A 184 5.29 -19.21 16.67
N GLY A 185 6.08 -18.29 17.25
CA GLY A 185 6.04 -18.03 18.69
C GLY A 185 6.67 -19.13 19.55
N THR A 186 7.54 -19.96 18.97
CA THR A 186 8.33 -20.98 19.66
C THR A 186 9.77 -20.50 19.80
N MET A 187 10.34 -20.64 21.01
CA MET A 187 11.76 -20.38 21.26
C MET A 187 12.53 -21.70 21.21
N THR A 188 13.47 -21.83 20.27
CA THR A 188 14.33 -23.00 20.11
C THR A 188 15.71 -22.71 20.70
N HIS A 189 16.24 -23.67 21.46
CA HIS A 189 17.60 -23.62 21.98
C HIS A 189 18.45 -24.65 21.24
N PHE A 190 19.60 -24.23 20.75
CA PHE A 190 20.58 -25.11 20.10
C PHE A 190 21.98 -24.66 20.52
N ALA A 191 22.99 -25.51 20.31
CA ALA A 191 24.33 -25.25 20.82
C ALA A 191 25.41 -25.36 19.74
N TYR A 192 26.37 -24.44 19.78
CA TYR A 192 27.61 -24.50 19.01
C TYR A 192 28.73 -25.04 19.90
N ARG A 193 29.58 -25.90 19.35
CA ARG A 193 30.80 -26.34 20.04
C ARG A 193 31.84 -25.23 20.01
N VAL A 194 32.46 -24.96 21.16
CA VAL A 194 33.50 -23.93 21.27
C VAL A 194 34.85 -24.52 20.87
N GLU A 195 35.49 -23.94 19.85
CA GLU A 195 36.86 -24.30 19.48
C GLU A 195 37.85 -23.69 20.48
N GLY A 196 38.73 -24.54 21.05
CA GLY A 196 39.73 -24.11 22.03
C GLY A 196 39.21 -23.93 23.47
N GLY A 197 37.95 -24.29 23.71
CA GLY A 197 37.34 -24.34 25.04
C GLY A 197 37.70 -25.60 25.85
N GLU A 198 37.12 -25.71 27.04
CA GLU A 198 37.18 -26.95 27.83
C GLU A 198 36.52 -28.12 27.07
N GLU A 199 36.90 -29.37 27.38
CA GLU A 199 36.35 -30.53 26.68
C GLU A 199 34.82 -30.61 26.87
N GLY A 200 34.08 -30.45 25.77
CA GLY A 200 32.62 -30.42 25.79
C GLY A 200 32.00 -29.05 26.06
N GLU A 201 32.78 -27.97 25.99
CA GLU A 201 32.24 -26.61 26.10
C GLU A 201 31.34 -26.27 24.90
N GLU A 202 30.13 -25.81 25.21
CA GLU A 202 29.09 -25.50 24.25
C GLU A 202 28.47 -24.12 24.53
N LEU A 203 28.26 -23.34 23.48
CA LEU A 203 27.54 -22.07 23.53
C LEU A 203 26.09 -22.29 23.12
N VAL A 204 25.18 -22.18 24.09
CA VAL A 204 23.74 -22.32 23.85
C VAL A 204 23.15 -20.99 23.35
N VAL A 205 22.49 -21.03 22.20
CA VAL A 205 21.81 -19.90 21.56
C VAL A 205 20.30 -20.15 21.55
N ALA A 206 19.53 -19.12 21.87
CA ALA A 206 18.06 -19.13 21.79
C ALA A 206 17.61 -18.32 20.57
N THR A 207 16.78 -18.91 19.71
CA THR A 207 16.24 -18.25 18.51
C THR A 207 14.78 -18.63 18.26
N THR A 208 14.01 -17.71 17.67
CA THR A 208 12.67 -17.99 17.14
C THR A 208 12.67 -18.42 15.67
N ARG A 209 13.85 -18.38 15.02
CA ARG A 209 14.03 -18.68 13.59
C ARG A 209 15.20 -19.62 13.38
N LEU A 210 15.00 -20.90 13.71
CA LEU A 210 16.05 -21.91 13.57
C LEU A 210 16.54 -22.03 12.12
N GLU A 211 15.69 -21.76 11.14
CA GLU A 211 16.05 -21.83 9.72
C GLU A 211 17.11 -20.79 9.30
N THR A 212 17.33 -19.72 10.07
CA THR A 212 18.37 -18.72 9.77
C THR A 212 19.74 -19.10 10.29
N MET A 213 19.86 -20.15 11.11
CA MET A 213 21.12 -20.63 11.71
C MET A 213 22.23 -20.87 10.69
N LEU A 214 21.89 -21.30 9.47
CA LEU A 214 22.87 -21.54 8.40
C LEU A 214 23.49 -20.26 7.83
N GLY A 215 22.89 -19.10 8.14
CA GLY A 215 23.41 -17.78 7.80
C GLY A 215 24.15 -17.10 8.95
N ASP A 216 24.33 -17.78 10.09
CA ASP A 216 25.06 -17.23 11.22
C ASP A 216 26.54 -17.03 10.83
N THR A 217 27.11 -15.90 11.25
CA THR A 217 28.49 -15.49 10.87
C THR A 217 29.36 -15.14 12.08
N VAL A 218 28.78 -15.13 13.28
CA VAL A 218 29.39 -14.79 14.57
C VAL A 218 28.64 -15.49 15.70
#